data_AF-A0A9E6BBD1-F1
#
_entry.id   AF-A0A9E6BBD1-F1
#
_cell.length_a   1.000
_cell.length_b   1.000
_cell.length_c   1.000
_cell.angle_alpha   90.00
_cell.angle_beta   90.00
_cell.angle_gamma   90.00
#
_symmetry.space_group_name_H-M   'P 1'
#
loop_
_entity.id
_entity.type
_entity.pdbx_description
1 polymer ?
#
loop_
_entity_poly.entity_id
_entity_poly.type
_entity_poly.pdbx_seq_one_letter_code
_entity_poly.pdbx_strand_id
1 'polypeptide(L)'
;MKEIIIDYNVNMETIDKLMEDLLKGDNNLACSAMRDLERLSEGTGAVYAYFDTFARMLESSKTYVKNRGLALIGANAKWDTTDKIRGVLDNIIAMLSYEKPITVRWAVSCLGKIATDKPNLAPAVREALREADCSMFSESMRPLIEKDIRKVLGEG
;
A
#
# COMPACT_ATOMS: atom_id res chain seq x y z
N MET A 1 -4.25 9.62 -40.04
CA MET A 1 -4.77 9.44 -38.66
C MET A 1 -4.43 8.00 -38.29
N LYS A 2 -3.43 7.77 -37.45
CA LYS A 2 -3.11 6.42 -36.97
C LYS A 2 -4.07 6.14 -35.82
N GLU A 3 -4.94 5.15 -35.99
CA GLU A 3 -5.72 4.59 -34.89
C GLU A 3 -4.75 4.06 -33.85
N ILE A 4 -4.84 4.61 -32.63
CA ILE A 4 -4.20 4.03 -31.46
C ILE A 4 -5.13 2.89 -31.04
N ILE A 5 -4.84 1.70 -31.57
CA ILE A 5 -5.36 0.45 -31.01
C ILE A 5 -4.69 0.30 -29.66
N ILE A 6 -5.37 0.71 -28.59
CA ILE A 6 -4.97 0.34 -27.23
C ILE A 6 -5.25 -1.16 -27.13
N ASP A 7 -4.18 -1.93 -27.22
CA ASP A 7 -4.20 -3.39 -27.30
C ASP A 7 -4.62 -3.97 -25.94
N TYR A 8 -5.93 -4.19 -25.74
CA TYR A 8 -6.49 -4.71 -24.49
C TYR A 8 -5.94 -6.09 -24.08
N ASN A 9 -5.36 -6.84 -25.04
CA ASN A 9 -4.75 -8.14 -24.79
C ASN A 9 -3.35 -8.08 -24.15
N VAL A 10 -2.69 -6.91 -24.12
CA VAL A 10 -1.37 -6.74 -23.48
C VAL A 10 -1.49 -6.59 -21.94
N ASN A 11 -2.70 -6.50 -21.38
CA ASN A 11 -2.89 -5.96 -20.02
C ASN A 11 -3.10 -6.99 -18.90
N MET A 12 -3.75 -8.15 -19.15
CA MET A 12 -4.00 -9.15 -18.08
C MET A 12 -2.86 -10.16 -17.91
N GLU A 13 -2.33 -10.72 -19.00
CA GLU A 13 -1.19 -11.66 -18.94
C GLU A 13 0.05 -11.01 -18.30
N THR A 14 0.23 -9.69 -18.52
CA THR A 14 1.29 -8.91 -17.88
C THR A 14 1.06 -8.77 -16.37
N ILE A 15 -0.18 -8.51 -15.93
CA ILE A 15 -0.51 -8.40 -14.49
C ILE A 15 -0.36 -9.74 -13.80
N ASP A 16 -0.86 -10.83 -14.38
CA ASP A 16 -0.69 -12.18 -13.85
C ASP A 16 0.79 -12.52 -13.67
N LYS A 17 1.62 -12.19 -14.67
CA LYS A 17 3.06 -12.42 -14.57
C LYS A 17 3.72 -11.64 -13.45
N LEU A 18 3.37 -10.36 -13.32
CA LEU A 18 3.86 -9.52 -12.23
C LEU A 18 3.36 -10.03 -10.87
N MET A 19 2.14 -10.58 -10.79
CA MET A 19 1.62 -11.18 -9.57
C MET A 19 2.37 -12.47 -9.19
N GLU A 20 2.73 -13.32 -10.17
CA GLU A 20 3.62 -14.46 -9.92
C GLU A 20 4.97 -14.00 -9.36
N ASP A 21 5.58 -13.01 -10.01
CA ASP A 21 6.88 -12.48 -9.65
C ASP A 21 6.86 -11.78 -8.28
N LEU A 22 5.75 -11.12 -7.93
CA LEU A 22 5.49 -10.58 -6.60
C LEU A 22 5.49 -11.68 -5.52
N LEU A 23 4.95 -12.85 -5.81
CA LEU A 23 4.81 -13.93 -4.82
C LEU A 23 6.03 -14.86 -4.73
N LYS A 24 6.97 -14.75 -5.68
CA LYS A 24 8.22 -15.54 -5.66
C LYS A 24 9.16 -15.14 -4.52
N GLY A 25 10.08 -16.05 -4.21
CA GLY A 25 11.09 -15.89 -3.15
C GLY A 25 12.26 -14.94 -3.49
N ASP A 26 12.38 -14.49 -4.74
CA ASP A 26 13.40 -13.52 -5.13
C ASP A 26 12.93 -12.10 -4.80
N ASN A 27 13.53 -11.48 -3.80
CA ASN A 27 13.13 -10.15 -3.33
C ASN A 27 13.40 -9.04 -4.34
N ASN A 28 14.42 -9.15 -5.20
CA ASN A 28 14.71 -8.10 -6.18
C ASN A 28 13.66 -8.11 -7.29
N LEU A 29 13.37 -9.31 -7.81
CA LEU A 29 12.32 -9.53 -8.79
C LEU A 29 10.98 -9.06 -8.23
N ALA A 30 10.66 -9.45 -7.00
CA ALA A 30 9.37 -9.16 -6.42
C ALA A 30 9.19 -7.69 -6.01
N CYS A 31 10.27 -6.97 -5.67
CA CYS A 31 10.26 -5.52 -5.53
C CYS A 31 10.09 -4.80 -6.87
N SER A 32 10.65 -5.34 -7.96
CA SER A 32 10.40 -4.80 -9.30
C SER A 32 8.94 -4.98 -9.70
N ALA A 33 8.40 -6.18 -9.51
CA ALA A 33 7.00 -6.48 -9.79
C ALA A 33 6.04 -5.58 -8.99
N MET A 34 6.32 -5.36 -7.70
CA MET A 34 5.53 -4.42 -6.89
C MET A 34 5.49 -3.02 -7.52
N ARG A 35 6.64 -2.46 -7.94
CA ARG A 35 6.68 -1.11 -8.54
C ARG A 35 5.90 -1.03 -9.84
N ASP A 36 6.00 -2.06 -10.67
CA ASP A 36 5.25 -2.11 -11.93
C ASP A 36 3.74 -2.24 -11.68
N LEU A 37 3.32 -3.03 -10.70
CA LEU A 37 1.93 -3.14 -10.27
C LEU A 37 1.40 -1.83 -9.66
N GLU A 38 2.19 -1.12 -8.85
CA GLU A 38 1.81 0.22 -8.35
C GLU A 38 1.58 1.18 -9.51
N ARG A 39 2.49 1.22 -10.49
CA ARG A 39 2.36 2.06 -11.70
C ARG A 39 1.14 1.69 -12.53
N LEU A 40 0.84 0.40 -12.70
CA LEU A 40 -0.38 -0.03 -13.40
C LEU A 40 -1.64 0.41 -12.64
N SER A 41 -1.62 0.35 -11.31
CA SER A 41 -2.73 0.78 -10.45
C SER A 41 -3.04 2.28 -10.60
N GLU A 42 -2.11 3.09 -11.13
CA GLU A 42 -2.38 4.50 -11.46
C GLU A 42 -3.37 4.65 -12.62
N GLY A 43 -3.29 3.78 -13.63
CA GLY A 43 -4.10 3.88 -14.86
C GLY A 43 -5.28 2.93 -14.94
N THR A 44 -5.28 1.82 -14.19
CA THR A 44 -6.31 0.78 -14.30
C THR A 44 -6.63 0.13 -12.94
N GLY A 45 -7.90 -0.25 -12.77
CA GLY A 45 -8.38 -1.04 -11.63
C GLY A 45 -8.16 -2.54 -11.77
N ALA A 46 -7.53 -3.02 -12.84
CA ALA A 46 -7.30 -4.46 -13.05
C ALA A 46 -6.49 -5.12 -11.92
N VAL A 47 -5.53 -4.38 -11.33
CA VAL A 47 -4.71 -4.89 -10.20
C VAL A 47 -5.54 -5.11 -8.93
N TYR A 48 -6.63 -4.36 -8.75
CA TYR A 48 -7.52 -4.51 -7.60
C TYR A 48 -8.21 -5.89 -7.55
N ALA A 49 -8.30 -6.62 -8.68
CA ALA A 49 -8.78 -7.99 -8.69
C ALA A 49 -7.99 -8.91 -7.73
N TYR A 50 -6.73 -8.57 -7.43
CA TYR A 50 -5.85 -9.31 -6.53
C TYR A 50 -5.85 -8.77 -5.09
N PHE A 51 -6.78 -7.89 -4.72
CA PHE A 51 -6.81 -7.26 -3.39
C PHE A 51 -6.71 -8.28 -2.25
N ASP A 52 -7.44 -9.40 -2.35
CA ASP A 52 -7.45 -10.42 -1.30
C ASP A 52 -6.07 -11.08 -1.14
N THR A 53 -5.27 -11.12 -2.20
CA THR A 53 -3.86 -11.55 -2.13
C THR A 53 -3.03 -10.53 -1.35
N PHE A 54 -3.20 -9.23 -1.60
CA PHE A 54 -2.49 -8.19 -0.86
C PHE A 54 -2.88 -8.17 0.63
N ALA A 55 -4.16 -8.39 0.93
CA ALA A 55 -4.64 -8.56 2.29
C ALA A 55 -3.95 -9.73 3.01
N ARG A 56 -3.89 -10.92 2.38
CA ARG A 56 -3.16 -12.08 2.93
C ARG A 56 -1.66 -11.81 3.13
N MET A 57 -1.05 -10.96 2.30
CA MET A 57 0.36 -10.59 2.48
C MET A 57 0.62 -9.86 3.81
N LEU A 58 -0.38 -9.15 4.36
CA LEU A 58 -0.28 -8.49 5.67
C LEU A 58 -0.13 -9.48 6.83
N GLU A 59 -0.56 -10.73 6.65
CA GLU A 59 -0.47 -11.80 7.67
C GLU A 59 0.89 -12.51 7.66
N SER A 60 1.72 -12.29 6.64
CA SER A 60 3.03 -12.95 6.53
C SER A 60 3.93 -12.65 7.73
N SER A 61 4.68 -13.65 8.21
CA SER A 61 5.74 -13.45 9.20
C SER A 61 6.92 -12.62 8.66
N LYS A 62 7.02 -12.46 7.33
CA LYS A 62 8.11 -11.76 6.68
C LYS A 62 7.76 -10.30 6.44
N THR A 63 8.47 -9.39 7.12
CA THR A 63 8.24 -7.94 7.07
C THR A 63 8.22 -7.37 5.65
N TYR A 64 9.11 -7.84 4.76
CA TYR A 64 9.15 -7.38 3.37
C TYR A 64 7.95 -7.86 2.54
N VAL A 65 7.27 -8.94 2.91
CA VAL A 65 6.01 -9.35 2.28
C VAL A 65 4.89 -8.41 2.72
N LYS A 66 4.79 -8.12 4.03
CA LYS A 66 3.80 -7.15 4.56
C LYS A 66 3.93 -5.78 3.89
N ASN A 67 5.16 -5.25 3.78
CA ASN A 67 5.42 -3.94 3.18
C ASN A 67 4.95 -3.85 1.72
N ARG A 68 5.12 -4.93 0.93
CA ARG A 68 4.63 -4.98 -0.44
C ARG A 68 3.11 -5.05 -0.52
N GLY A 69 2.48 -5.78 0.40
CA GLY A 69 1.02 -5.77 0.57
C GLY A 69 0.49 -4.37 0.87
N LEU A 70 1.10 -3.63 1.80
CA LEU A 70 0.76 -2.25 2.13
C LEU A 70 0.84 -1.32 0.92
N ALA A 71 1.93 -1.41 0.14
CA ALA A 71 2.14 -0.61 -1.06
C ALA A 71 0.98 -0.79 -2.06
N LEU A 72 0.63 -2.05 -2.33
CA LEU A 72 -0.39 -2.41 -3.33
C LEU A 72 -1.81 -2.16 -2.86
N ILE A 73 -2.11 -2.34 -1.56
CA ILE A 73 -3.39 -1.92 -0.97
C ILE A 73 -3.57 -0.42 -1.12
N GLY A 74 -2.55 0.37 -0.75
CA GLY A 74 -2.62 1.83 -0.87
C GLY A 74 -2.77 2.28 -2.33
N ALA A 75 -2.01 1.69 -3.25
CA ALA A 75 -2.08 2.03 -4.68
C ALA A 75 -3.43 1.71 -5.34
N ASN A 76 -4.19 0.76 -4.77
CA ASN A 76 -5.50 0.35 -5.27
C ASN A 76 -6.67 0.95 -4.49
N ALA A 77 -6.44 1.89 -3.56
CA ALA A 77 -7.50 2.45 -2.72
C ALA A 77 -8.62 3.11 -3.51
N LYS A 78 -8.29 3.89 -4.56
CA LYS A 78 -9.28 4.48 -5.47
C LYS A 78 -10.14 3.48 -6.25
N TRP A 79 -9.70 2.22 -6.36
CA TRP A 79 -10.42 1.16 -7.05
C TRP A 79 -11.26 0.29 -6.11
N ASP A 80 -11.24 0.57 -4.79
CA ASP A 80 -11.97 -0.20 -3.77
C ASP A 80 -13.47 0.08 -3.76
N THR A 81 -14.15 -0.43 -4.79
CA THR A 81 -15.60 -0.31 -4.99
C THR A 81 -16.42 -1.25 -4.11
N THR A 82 -15.79 -2.29 -3.54
CA THR A 82 -16.45 -3.28 -2.67
C THR A 82 -16.12 -3.11 -1.19
N ASP A 83 -15.52 -1.98 -0.81
CA ASP A 83 -15.14 -1.59 0.57
C ASP A 83 -14.25 -2.62 1.30
N LYS A 84 -13.41 -3.37 0.56
CA LYS A 84 -12.51 -4.38 1.13
C LYS A 84 -11.48 -3.78 2.06
N ILE A 85 -11.09 -2.51 1.86
CA ILE A 85 -10.13 -1.82 2.72
C ILE A 85 -10.64 -1.72 4.15
N ARG A 86 -11.96 -1.57 4.35
CA ARG A 86 -12.56 -1.57 5.68
C ARG A 86 -12.23 -2.84 6.46
N GLY A 87 -12.19 -4.00 5.80
CA GLY A 87 -11.90 -5.29 6.43
C GLY A 87 -10.44 -5.48 6.86
N VAL A 88 -9.52 -4.66 6.36
CA VAL A 88 -8.08 -4.74 6.70
C VAL A 88 -7.55 -3.48 7.38
N LEU A 89 -8.39 -2.46 7.58
CA LEU A 89 -7.96 -1.16 8.09
C LEU A 89 -7.30 -1.28 9.47
N ASP A 90 -7.92 -2.02 10.38
CA ASP A 90 -7.39 -2.22 11.74
C ASP A 90 -6.03 -2.94 11.71
N ASN A 91 -5.85 -3.90 10.79
CA ASN A 91 -4.57 -4.58 10.60
C ASN A 91 -3.48 -3.63 10.13
N ILE A 92 -3.82 -2.65 9.26
CA ILE A 92 -2.89 -1.63 8.78
C ILE A 92 -2.56 -0.63 9.89
N ILE A 93 -3.57 -0.18 10.65
CA ILE A 93 -3.40 0.74 11.79
C ILE A 93 -2.51 0.10 12.86
N ALA A 94 -2.69 -1.17 13.18
CA ALA A 94 -1.86 -1.89 14.15
C ALA A 94 -0.36 -1.90 13.77
N MET A 95 -0.02 -1.74 12.48
CA MET A 95 1.37 -1.66 12.04
C MET A 95 2.06 -0.35 12.42
N LEU A 96 1.32 0.69 12.83
CA LEU A 96 1.91 1.93 13.35
C LEU A 96 2.71 1.71 14.64
N SER A 97 2.37 0.67 15.41
CA SER A 97 3.05 0.30 16.66
C SER A 97 4.15 -0.76 16.47
N TYR A 98 4.52 -1.09 15.23
CA TYR A 98 5.56 -2.11 14.97
C TYR A 98 6.97 -1.59 15.26
N GLU A 99 7.82 -2.46 15.81
CA GLU A 99 9.23 -2.14 16.09
C GLU A 99 10.08 -1.81 14.86
N LYS A 100 9.65 -2.24 13.67
CA LYS A 100 10.40 -2.01 12.42
C LYS A 100 10.01 -0.67 11.82
N PRO A 101 10.85 0.39 11.91
CA PRO A 101 10.48 1.73 11.48
C PRO A 101 10.15 1.81 9.99
N ILE A 102 10.81 1.00 9.17
CA ILE A 102 10.50 0.94 7.73
C ILE A 102 9.05 0.48 7.49
N THR A 103 8.55 -0.50 8.23
CA THR A 103 7.16 -0.96 8.11
C THR A 103 6.17 0.09 8.56
N VAL A 104 6.46 0.82 9.65
CA VAL A 104 5.64 1.96 10.08
C VAL A 104 5.53 3.00 8.97
N ARG A 105 6.63 3.35 8.32
CA ARG A 105 6.61 4.30 7.18
C ARG A 105 5.77 3.80 6.00
N TRP A 106 5.82 2.50 5.68
CA TRP A 106 4.94 1.90 4.68
C TRP A 106 3.47 1.95 5.09
N ALA A 107 3.15 1.71 6.37
CA ALA A 107 1.79 1.79 6.89
C ALA A 107 1.26 3.23 6.80
N VAL A 108 2.04 4.23 7.22
CA VAL A 108 1.71 5.65 7.09
C VAL A 108 1.45 6.02 5.62
N SER A 109 2.29 5.57 4.69
CA SER A 109 2.10 5.83 3.27
C SER A 109 0.81 5.19 2.72
N CYS A 110 0.53 3.93 3.09
CA CYS A 110 -0.68 3.22 2.73
C CYS A 110 -1.93 3.94 3.26
N LEU A 111 -1.93 4.28 4.54
CA LEU A 111 -2.99 5.03 5.22
C LEU A 111 -3.23 6.39 4.57
N GLY A 112 -2.18 7.11 4.16
CA GLY A 112 -2.34 8.37 3.43
C GLY A 112 -3.05 8.23 2.10
N LYS A 113 -2.71 7.20 1.31
CA LYS A 113 -3.43 6.89 0.06
C LYS A 113 -4.90 6.53 0.35
N ILE A 114 -5.16 5.70 1.38
CA ILE A 114 -6.53 5.36 1.82
C ILE A 114 -7.31 6.62 2.22
N ALA A 115 -6.77 7.50 3.05
CA ALA A 115 -7.46 8.72 3.48
C ALA A 115 -7.77 9.67 2.31
N THR A 116 -6.94 9.64 1.26
CA THR A 116 -7.14 10.45 0.05
C THR A 116 -8.25 9.89 -0.83
N ASP A 117 -8.21 8.57 -1.09
CA ASP A 117 -9.10 7.92 -2.06
C ASP A 117 -10.41 7.40 -1.45
N LYS A 118 -10.47 7.25 -0.12
CA LYS A 118 -11.61 6.74 0.64
C LYS A 118 -12.03 7.73 1.73
N PRO A 119 -12.75 8.82 1.38
CA PRO A 119 -13.14 9.87 2.33
C PRO A 119 -13.94 9.36 3.54
N ASN A 120 -14.69 8.26 3.38
CA ASN A 120 -15.44 7.61 4.46
C ASN A 120 -14.54 6.93 5.52
N LEU A 121 -13.28 6.63 5.18
CA LEU A 121 -12.29 6.05 6.10
C LEU A 121 -11.30 7.10 6.63
N ALA A 122 -11.22 8.26 6.00
CA ALA A 122 -10.27 9.31 6.34
C ALA A 122 -10.31 9.77 7.81
N PRO A 123 -11.47 9.92 8.48
CA PRO A 123 -11.50 10.27 9.90
C PRO A 123 -10.78 9.25 10.79
N ALA A 124 -11.05 7.95 10.60
CA ALA A 124 -10.42 6.88 11.37
C ALA A 124 -8.91 6.81 11.12
N VAL A 125 -8.49 6.98 9.86
CA VAL A 125 -7.07 7.05 9.51
C VAL A 125 -6.37 8.24 10.18
N ARG A 126 -6.97 9.43 10.14
CA ARG A 126 -6.37 10.63 10.73
C ARG A 126 -6.24 10.50 12.24
N GLU A 127 -7.23 9.93 12.91
CA GLU A 127 -7.17 9.68 14.35
C GLU A 127 -6.02 8.73 14.70
N ALA A 128 -5.95 7.57 14.04
CA ALA A 128 -4.87 6.61 14.26
C ALA A 128 -3.47 7.20 14.02
N LEU A 129 -3.31 8.07 13.02
CA LEU A 129 -2.05 8.74 12.74
C LEU A 129 -1.68 9.79 13.79
N ARG A 130 -2.66 10.45 14.42
CA ARG A 130 -2.43 11.40 15.53
C ARG A 130 -2.02 10.68 16.82
N GLU A 131 -2.57 9.50 17.05
CA GLU A 131 -2.28 8.67 18.22
C GLU A 131 -0.98 7.86 18.10
N ALA A 132 -0.38 7.80 16.90
CA ALA A 132 0.82 7.01 16.65
C ALA A 132 2.02 7.47 17.49
N ASP A 133 2.46 6.64 18.44
CA ASP A 133 3.64 6.91 19.26
C ASP A 133 4.94 6.51 18.53
N CYS A 134 5.79 7.50 18.28
CA CYS A 134 7.10 7.32 17.64
C CYS A 134 8.27 7.34 18.65
N SER A 135 8.00 7.42 19.95
CA SER A 135 9.00 7.55 21.02
C SER A 135 9.97 6.37 21.09
N MET A 136 9.57 5.18 20.64
CA MET A 136 10.42 3.99 20.60
C MET A 136 11.53 4.05 19.54
N PHE A 137 11.41 4.92 18.52
CA PHE A 137 12.37 4.97 17.42
C PHE A 137 13.58 5.85 17.74
N SER A 138 14.72 5.52 17.13
CA SER A 138 15.97 6.29 17.23
C SER A 138 15.82 7.72 16.72
N GLU A 139 16.72 8.60 17.15
CA GLU A 139 16.78 10.01 16.69
C GLU A 139 16.94 10.16 15.17
N SER A 140 17.47 9.14 14.49
CA SER A 140 17.58 9.12 13.03
C SER A 140 16.29 8.72 12.32
N MET A 141 15.46 7.86 12.91
CA MET A 141 14.26 7.32 12.26
C MET A 141 12.97 8.01 12.69
N ARG A 142 12.87 8.43 13.97
CA ARG A 142 11.70 9.11 14.52
C ARG A 142 11.29 10.34 13.69
N PRO A 143 12.20 11.27 13.34
CA PRO A 143 11.80 12.46 12.58
C PRO A 143 11.30 12.13 11.16
N LEU A 144 11.76 11.02 10.57
CA LEU A 144 11.29 10.58 9.26
C LEU A 144 9.84 10.10 9.32
N ILE A 145 9.50 9.33 10.36
CA ILE A 145 8.14 8.82 10.57
C ILE A 145 7.19 9.98 10.89
N GLU A 146 7.55 10.85 11.83
CA GLU A 146 6.74 12.02 12.20
C GLU A 146 6.53 12.97 11.00
N LYS A 147 7.54 13.14 10.14
CA LYS A 147 7.41 13.90 8.90
C LYS A 147 6.42 13.25 7.93
N ASP A 148 6.50 11.93 7.77
CA ASP A 148 5.57 11.19 6.90
C ASP A 148 4.13 11.29 7.44
N ILE A 149 3.92 11.19 8.76
CA ILE A 149 2.62 11.37 9.43
C ILE A 149 2.06 12.78 9.17
N ARG A 150 2.85 13.82 9.48
CA ARG A 150 2.46 15.22 9.28
C ARG A 150 2.08 15.51 7.83
N LYS A 151 2.82 14.95 6.87
CA LYS A 151 2.49 15.06 5.44
C LYS A 151 1.11 14.49 5.14
N VAL A 152 0.73 13.35 5.70
CA VAL A 152 -0.60 12.76 5.53
C VAL A 152 -1.68 13.59 6.20
N LEU A 153 -1.41 14.13 7.39
CA LEU A 153 -2.35 14.97 8.12
C LEU A 153 -2.56 16.34 7.47
N GLY A 154 -1.64 16.81 6.61
CA GLY A 154 -1.66 18.14 6.02
C GLY A 154 -1.10 19.22 6.95
N GLU A 155 -0.25 18.81 7.89
CA GLU A 155 0.34 19.67 8.92
C GLU A 155 1.76 20.04 8.47
N GLY A 156 1.88 21.18 7.80
CA GLY A 156 3.14 21.76 7.31
C GLY A 156 3.75 22.71 8.31
#